data_AF-A0A969B8X9-F1
#
_entry.id   AF-A0A969B8X9-F1
#
_cell.length_a   1.000
_cell.length_b   1.000
_cell.length_c   1.000
_cell.angle_alpha   90.00
_cell.angle_beta   90.00
_cell.angle_gamma   90.00
#
_symmetry.space_group_name_H-M   'P 1'
#
loop_
_entity.id
_entity.type
_entity.pdbx_description
1 polymer ?
#
loop_
_entity_poly.entity_id
_entity_poly.type
_entity_poly.pdbx_seq_one_letter_code
_entity_poly.pdbx_strand_id
1 'polypeptide(L)'
;MKSSVVYAMVVSLMPPQIVEAQDSVFLLSKQEYEEKVQAIWLAQMVGAMMGWQFEHKPAAAVWVDSFPKKYDAAPMDDDWFYEMVALNALEKYGAELSPEQLGKQWVANQAGTWGSSEQARLNIEKGINSPDSGHPRYNRLW
;
A
#
# COMPACT_ATOMS: atom_id res chain seq x y z
N MET A 1 68.34 7.47 0.85
CA MET A 1 67.45 7.47 2.02
C MET A 1 66.11 8.08 1.62
N LYS A 2 65.05 7.26 1.48
CA LYS A 2 63.70 7.74 1.14
C LYS A 2 62.94 7.90 2.46
N SER A 3 62.53 9.14 2.76
CA SER A 3 61.73 9.48 3.94
C SER A 3 60.25 9.22 3.63
N SER A 4 59.66 8.22 4.27
CA SER A 4 58.22 7.96 4.22
C SER A 4 57.52 8.82 5.26
N VAL A 5 56.67 9.75 4.81
CA VAL A 5 55.76 10.52 5.66
C VAL A 5 54.53 9.68 5.93
N VAL A 6 54.24 9.39 7.20
CA VAL A 6 53.03 8.68 7.63
C VAL A 6 51.98 9.72 7.99
N TYR A 7 50.84 9.70 7.27
CA TYR A 7 49.66 10.47 7.66
C TYR A 7 48.93 9.73 8.79
N ALA A 8 48.82 10.36 9.96
CA ALA A 8 47.96 9.88 11.03
C ALA A 8 46.53 10.38 10.77
N MET A 9 45.61 9.47 10.43
CA MET A 9 44.18 9.74 10.48
C MET A 9 43.74 9.82 11.94
N VAL A 10 43.37 11.02 12.39
CA VAL A 10 42.65 11.19 13.66
C VAL A 10 41.20 10.79 13.42
N VAL A 11 40.85 9.56 13.79
CA VAL A 11 39.45 9.13 13.88
C VAL A 11 38.86 9.80 15.12
N SER A 12 38.03 10.82 14.91
CA SER A 12 37.23 11.42 15.98
C SER A 12 36.21 10.39 16.46
N LEU A 13 36.45 9.82 17.63
CA LEU A 13 35.49 9.00 18.37
C LEU A 13 34.44 9.93 18.98
N MET A 14 33.46 10.38 18.19
CA MET A 14 32.22 10.89 18.78
C MET A 14 31.43 9.67 19.30
N PRO A 15 31.12 9.61 20.60
CA PRO A 15 30.22 8.58 21.11
C PRO A 15 28.85 8.75 20.42
N PRO A 16 28.15 7.65 20.10
CA PRO A 16 26.82 7.72 19.53
C PRO A 16 25.91 8.48 20.51
N GLN A 17 25.37 9.61 20.05
CA GLN A 17 24.30 10.28 20.77
C GLN A 17 23.08 9.36 20.69
N ILE A 18 22.70 8.78 21.83
CA ILE A 18 21.39 8.14 21.97
C ILE A 18 20.38 9.28 21.95
N VAL A 19 19.79 9.51 20.78
CA VAL A 19 18.58 10.32 20.67
C VAL A 19 17.48 9.47 21.27
N GLU A 20 17.06 9.78 22.50
CA GLU A 20 15.82 9.22 23.02
C GLU A 20 14.70 9.65 22.08
N ALA A 21 14.02 8.66 21.48
CA ALA A 21 12.82 8.92 20.72
C ALA A 21 11.80 9.54 21.69
N GLN A 22 11.50 10.81 21.51
CA GLN A 22 10.45 11.45 22.27
C GLN A 22 9.14 10.83 21.80
N ASP A 23 8.55 9.96 22.62
CA ASP A 23 7.24 9.36 22.39
C ASP A 23 6.18 10.47 22.40
N SER A 24 6.05 11.16 21.27
CA SER A 24 5.00 12.14 21.05
C SER A 24 3.71 11.39 20.79
N VAL A 25 2.94 11.17 21.86
CA VAL A 25 1.59 10.62 21.75
C VAL A 25 0.74 11.62 20.95
N PHE A 26 0.35 11.22 19.75
CA PHE A 26 -0.56 12.00 18.93
C PHE A 26 -2.00 11.74 19.37
N LEU A 27 -2.58 12.69 20.11
CA LEU A 27 -3.95 12.62 20.59
C LEU A 27 -4.91 13.23 19.57
N LEU A 28 -5.94 12.48 19.20
CA LEU A 28 -7.04 12.94 18.37
C LEU A 28 -8.34 12.83 19.17
N SER A 29 -9.19 13.85 19.06
CA SER A 29 -10.60 13.68 19.37
C SER A 29 -11.21 12.65 18.41
N LYS A 30 -12.33 12.03 18.83
CA LYS A 30 -13.08 11.11 17.97
C LYS A 30 -13.45 11.77 16.64
N GLN A 31 -13.88 13.04 16.69
CA GLN A 31 -14.25 13.80 15.49
C GLN A 31 -13.07 13.97 14.54
N GLU A 32 -11.90 14.39 15.04
CA GLU A 32 -10.71 14.55 14.19
C GLU A 32 -10.25 13.23 13.58
N TYR A 33 -10.39 12.12 14.32
CA TYR A 33 -10.12 10.79 13.79
C TYR A 33 -11.08 10.43 12.64
N GLU A 34 -12.39 10.61 12.84
CA GLU A 34 -13.41 10.31 11.82
C GLU A 34 -13.23 11.18 10.57
N GLU A 35 -12.94 12.48 10.74
CA GLU A 35 -12.64 13.40 9.64
C GLU A 35 -11.40 12.95 8.86
N LYS A 36 -10.35 12.49 9.54
CA LYS A 36 -9.13 11.98 8.88
C LYS A 36 -9.40 10.67 8.13
N VAL A 37 -10.16 9.75 8.71
CA VAL A 37 -10.55 8.50 8.02
C VAL A 37 -11.34 8.81 6.77
N GLN A 38 -12.34 9.71 6.85
CA GLN A 38 -13.12 10.15 5.69
C GLN A 38 -12.23 10.82 4.64
N ALA A 39 -11.29 11.67 5.06
CA ALA A 39 -10.36 12.32 4.16
C ALA A 39 -9.45 11.33 3.41
N ILE A 40 -9.02 10.24 4.05
CA ILE A 40 -8.21 9.19 3.40
C ILE A 40 -9.02 8.54 2.26
N TRP A 41 -10.23 8.07 2.55
CA TRP A 41 -11.11 7.47 1.53
C TRP A 41 -11.43 8.42 0.39
N LEU A 42 -11.78 9.67 0.72
CA LEU A 42 -12.09 10.68 -0.28
C LEU A 42 -10.87 10.98 -1.15
N ALA A 43 -9.70 11.21 -0.54
CA ALA A 43 -8.49 11.58 -1.26
C ALA A 43 -8.00 10.47 -2.21
N GLN A 44 -8.07 9.19 -1.82
CA GLN A 44 -7.70 8.10 -2.72
C GLN A 44 -8.64 8.02 -3.93
N MET A 45 -9.95 8.12 -3.72
CA MET A 45 -10.93 8.11 -4.82
C MET A 45 -10.73 9.30 -5.76
N VAL A 46 -10.52 10.50 -5.22
CA VAL A 46 -10.22 11.71 -6.01
C VAL A 46 -8.92 11.54 -6.79
N GLY A 47 -7.87 11.02 -6.15
CA GLY A 47 -6.58 10.74 -6.78
C GLY A 47 -6.71 9.79 -7.97
N ALA A 48 -7.38 8.65 -7.78
CA ALA A 48 -7.66 7.69 -8.86
C ALA A 48 -8.44 8.36 -10.01
N MET A 49 -9.52 9.09 -9.68
CA MET A 49 -10.36 9.78 -10.68
C MET A 49 -9.64 10.84 -11.51
N MET A 50 -8.66 11.54 -10.92
CA MET A 50 -7.83 12.52 -11.62
C MET A 50 -6.71 11.83 -12.42
N GLY A 51 -6.18 10.72 -11.88
CA GLY A 51 -5.03 9.99 -12.40
C GLY A 51 -5.31 8.98 -13.50
N TRP A 52 -6.50 8.35 -13.54
CA TRP A 52 -6.81 7.22 -14.44
C TRP A 52 -6.50 7.46 -15.91
N GLN A 53 -6.71 8.69 -16.40
CA GLN A 53 -6.39 9.04 -17.79
C GLN A 53 -4.90 8.89 -18.16
N PHE A 54 -4.03 8.74 -17.16
CA PHE A 54 -2.59 8.54 -17.31
C PHE A 54 -2.15 7.10 -17.04
N GLU A 55 -3.06 6.19 -16.71
CA GLU A 55 -2.74 4.79 -16.53
C GLU A 55 -2.13 4.20 -17.83
N HIS A 56 -1.10 3.35 -17.65
CA HIS A 56 -0.27 2.79 -18.72
C HIS A 56 0.51 3.81 -19.56
N LYS A 57 0.61 5.07 -19.12
CA LYS A 57 1.47 6.09 -19.74
C LYS A 57 2.74 6.29 -18.92
N PRO A 58 3.88 6.63 -19.56
CA PRO A 58 5.16 6.79 -18.86
C PRO A 58 5.20 7.98 -17.89
N ALA A 59 4.34 8.98 -18.08
CA ALA A 59 4.17 10.11 -17.19
C ALA A 59 2.83 10.83 -17.48
N ALA A 60 2.39 11.64 -16.52
CA ALA A 60 1.36 12.63 -16.80
C ALA A 60 1.89 13.65 -17.82
N ALA A 61 1.10 13.93 -18.87
CA ALA A 61 1.46 14.91 -19.90
C ALA A 61 1.25 16.36 -19.44
N VAL A 62 0.57 16.55 -18.31
CA VAL A 62 0.16 17.84 -17.74
C VAL A 62 0.18 17.76 -16.22
N TRP A 63 0.14 18.91 -15.55
CA TRP A 63 -0.17 18.96 -14.12
C TRP A 63 -1.56 18.38 -13.85
N VAL A 64 -1.66 17.55 -12.81
CA VAL A 64 -2.91 16.90 -12.42
C VAL A 64 -3.56 17.72 -11.31
N ASP A 65 -4.34 18.72 -11.69
CA ASP A 65 -4.96 19.69 -10.77
C ASP A 65 -6.49 19.76 -10.92
N SER A 66 -7.06 18.96 -11.80
CA SER A 66 -8.49 18.95 -12.12
C SER A 66 -8.97 17.57 -12.56
N PHE A 67 -10.27 17.34 -12.44
CA PHE A 67 -10.90 16.14 -12.99
C PHE A 67 -10.96 16.23 -14.53
N PRO A 68 -10.71 15.12 -15.25
CA PRO A 68 -10.80 15.11 -16.72
C PRO A 68 -12.22 15.30 -17.25
N LYS A 69 -13.23 15.05 -16.42
CA LYS A 69 -14.65 15.20 -16.73
C LYS A 69 -15.46 15.39 -15.45
N LYS A 70 -16.73 15.75 -15.59
CA LYS A 70 -17.68 15.75 -14.48
C LYS A 70 -18.01 14.31 -14.07
N TYR A 71 -18.07 14.09 -12.76
CA TYR A 71 -18.53 12.84 -12.15
C TYR A 71 -19.68 13.14 -11.19
N ASP A 72 -20.68 12.26 -11.16
CA ASP A 72 -21.77 12.34 -10.18
C ASP A 72 -21.48 11.49 -8.93
N ALA A 73 -20.59 10.49 -9.06
CA ALA A 73 -20.05 9.67 -7.98
C ALA A 73 -18.67 9.11 -8.38
N ALA A 74 -17.88 8.69 -7.39
CA ALA A 74 -16.66 7.93 -7.64
C ALA A 74 -17.02 6.54 -8.19
N PRO A 75 -16.49 6.13 -9.36
CA PRO A 75 -16.70 4.78 -9.84
C PRO A 75 -15.89 3.78 -8.99
N MET A 76 -16.33 2.51 -9.03
CA MET A 76 -15.59 1.43 -8.37
C MET A 76 -14.24 1.23 -9.05
N ASP A 77 -13.20 1.21 -8.22
CA ASP A 77 -11.82 1.01 -8.60
C ASP A 77 -11.22 -0.10 -7.76
N ASP A 78 -10.25 -0.82 -8.31
CA ASP A 78 -9.69 -1.97 -7.65
C ASP A 78 -8.70 -1.62 -6.53
N ASP A 79 -8.07 -0.44 -6.56
CA ASP A 79 -7.19 0.04 -5.49
C ASP A 79 -7.94 0.09 -4.15
N TRP A 80 -9.13 0.72 -4.12
CA TRP A 80 -9.90 0.88 -2.89
C TRP A 80 -10.87 -0.28 -2.64
N PHE A 81 -11.33 -0.99 -3.68
CA PHE A 81 -12.23 -2.13 -3.50
C PHE A 81 -11.55 -3.30 -2.78
N TYR A 82 -10.27 -3.59 -3.08
CA TYR A 82 -9.56 -4.65 -2.36
C TYR A 82 -9.35 -4.31 -0.89
N GLU A 83 -9.14 -3.03 -0.55
CA GLU A 83 -9.09 -2.56 0.84
C GLU A 83 -10.41 -2.80 1.57
N MET A 84 -11.56 -2.55 0.91
CA MET A 84 -12.88 -2.83 1.49
C MET A 84 -13.08 -4.31 1.79
N VAL A 85 -12.60 -5.21 0.92
CA VAL A 85 -12.61 -6.66 1.17
C VAL A 85 -11.71 -7.01 2.35
N ALA A 86 -10.53 -6.39 2.46
CA ALA A 86 -9.63 -6.61 3.59
C ALA A 86 -10.22 -6.11 4.92
N LEU A 87 -10.87 -4.94 4.93
CA LEU A 87 -11.56 -4.41 6.11
C LEU A 87 -12.72 -5.28 6.54
N ASN A 88 -13.54 -5.76 5.60
CA ASN A 88 -14.59 -6.71 5.92
C ASN A 88 -14.02 -8.01 6.52
N ALA A 89 -12.88 -8.48 6.02
CA ALA A 89 -12.17 -9.62 6.59
C ALA A 89 -11.69 -9.34 8.03
N LEU A 90 -11.12 -8.15 8.29
CA LEU A 90 -10.68 -7.72 9.61
C LEU A 90 -11.84 -7.61 10.60
N GLU A 91 -12.98 -7.04 10.19
CA GLU A 91 -14.19 -7.00 11.01
C GLU A 91 -14.68 -8.40 11.38
N LYS A 92 -14.56 -9.35 10.45
CA LYS A 92 -15.04 -10.72 10.62
C LYS A 92 -14.11 -11.60 11.47
N TYR A 93 -12.79 -11.45 11.31
CA TYR A 93 -11.80 -12.34 11.90
C TYR A 93 -10.94 -11.70 12.99
N GLY A 94 -11.03 -10.38 13.17
CA GLY A 94 -10.22 -9.62 14.11
C GLY A 94 -8.81 -9.32 13.61
N ALA A 95 -7.98 -8.75 14.48
CA ALA A 95 -6.61 -8.33 14.16
C ALA A 95 -5.67 -9.51 13.82
N GLU A 96 -6.01 -10.72 14.24
CA GLU A 96 -5.26 -11.97 13.97
C GLU A 96 -5.66 -12.60 12.61
N LEU A 97 -6.16 -11.79 11.67
CA LEU A 97 -6.54 -12.24 10.33
C LEU A 97 -5.36 -12.92 9.62
N SER A 98 -5.53 -14.19 9.27
CA SER A 98 -4.54 -14.96 8.51
C SER A 98 -4.60 -14.68 7.00
N PRO A 99 -3.50 -14.84 6.26
CA PRO A 99 -3.49 -14.77 4.80
C PRO A 99 -4.50 -15.72 4.15
N GLU A 100 -4.69 -16.93 4.69
CA GLU A 100 -5.65 -17.92 4.21
C GLU A 100 -7.11 -17.44 4.37
N GLN A 101 -7.43 -16.75 5.47
CA GLN A 101 -8.75 -16.16 5.67
C GLN A 101 -8.98 -14.99 4.71
N LEU A 102 -7.98 -14.13 4.52
CA LEU A 102 -8.06 -13.02 3.58
C LEU A 102 -8.24 -13.55 2.14
N GLY A 103 -7.46 -14.57 1.75
CA GLY A 103 -7.60 -15.22 0.44
C GLY A 103 -8.99 -15.80 0.20
N LYS A 104 -9.64 -16.36 1.23
CA LYS A 104 -11.05 -16.79 1.14
C LYS A 104 -12.00 -15.61 0.92
N GLN A 105 -11.75 -14.46 1.57
CA GLN A 105 -12.56 -13.25 1.34
C GLN A 105 -12.35 -12.70 -0.07
N TRP A 106 -11.13 -12.76 -0.61
CA TRP A 106 -10.84 -12.37 -1.98
C TRP A 106 -11.64 -13.18 -3.00
N VAL A 107 -11.65 -14.51 -2.85
CA VAL A 107 -12.46 -15.39 -3.72
C VAL A 107 -13.96 -15.11 -3.55
N ALA A 108 -14.44 -14.99 -2.31
CA ALA A 108 -15.86 -14.78 -2.03
C ALA A 108 -16.40 -13.45 -2.59
N ASN A 109 -15.57 -12.41 -2.63
CA ASN A 109 -15.94 -11.08 -3.11
C ASN A 109 -15.44 -10.76 -4.52
N GLN A 110 -14.80 -11.73 -5.20
CA GLN A 110 -14.20 -11.55 -6.52
C GLN A 110 -13.17 -10.39 -6.58
N ALA A 111 -12.40 -10.20 -5.51
CA ALA A 111 -11.26 -9.28 -5.49
C ALA A 111 -10.05 -9.90 -6.22
N GLY A 112 -9.32 -9.07 -6.97
CA GLY A 112 -8.33 -9.51 -7.96
C GLY A 112 -8.97 -9.63 -9.34
N THR A 113 -9.24 -8.48 -9.96
CA THR A 113 -9.83 -8.35 -11.30
C THR A 113 -8.78 -8.13 -12.39
N TRP A 114 -7.54 -7.76 -12.03
CA TRP A 114 -6.48 -7.55 -13.01
C TRP A 114 -5.10 -8.04 -12.53
N GLY A 115 -4.22 -8.35 -13.50
CA GLY A 115 -2.79 -8.53 -13.30
C GLY A 115 -2.40 -9.60 -12.26
N SER A 116 -1.44 -9.26 -11.39
CA SER A 116 -0.97 -10.13 -10.33
C SER A 116 -2.07 -10.49 -9.34
N SER A 117 -2.97 -9.55 -9.02
CA SER A 117 -4.08 -9.76 -8.09
C SER A 117 -5.10 -10.78 -8.63
N GLU A 118 -5.47 -10.69 -9.90
CA GLU A 118 -6.32 -11.70 -10.56
C GLU A 118 -5.65 -13.07 -10.55
N GLN A 119 -4.39 -13.15 -10.94
CA GLN A 119 -3.68 -14.42 -10.97
C GLN A 119 -3.57 -15.03 -9.57
N ALA A 120 -3.41 -14.22 -8.53
CA ALA A 120 -3.43 -14.67 -7.15
C ALA A 120 -4.81 -15.24 -6.75
N ARG A 121 -5.92 -14.57 -7.07
CA ARG A 121 -7.27 -15.10 -6.81
C ARG A 121 -7.50 -16.42 -7.55
N LEU A 122 -7.18 -16.47 -8.84
CA LEU A 122 -7.33 -17.69 -9.67
C LEU A 122 -6.46 -18.85 -9.14
N ASN A 123 -5.29 -18.55 -8.58
CA ASN A 123 -4.43 -19.56 -7.95
C ASN A 123 -5.08 -20.14 -6.70
N ILE A 124 -5.73 -19.32 -5.87
CA ILE A 124 -6.49 -19.77 -4.70
C ILE A 124 -7.63 -20.69 -5.14
N GLU A 125 -8.39 -20.31 -6.18
CA GLU A 125 -9.46 -21.14 -6.74
C GLU A 125 -8.96 -22.49 -7.30
N LYS A 126 -7.69 -22.54 -7.73
CA LYS A 126 -6.99 -23.76 -8.19
C LYS A 126 -6.34 -24.56 -7.06
N GLY A 127 -6.49 -24.14 -5.80
CA GLY A 127 -5.97 -24.84 -4.63
C GLY A 127 -4.56 -24.44 -4.20
N ILE A 128 -3.95 -23.43 -4.81
CA ILE A 128 -2.72 -22.81 -4.30
C ILE A 128 -3.14 -21.76 -3.28
N ASN A 129 -3.13 -22.12 -2.01
CA ASN A 129 -3.62 -21.25 -0.94
C ASN A 129 -2.72 -20.02 -0.73
N SER A 130 -3.29 -18.96 -0.15
CA SER A 130 -2.51 -17.85 0.39
C SER A 130 -1.63 -18.32 1.54
N PRO A 131 -0.43 -17.75 1.74
CA PRO A 131 0.16 -16.64 0.98
C PRO A 131 0.82 -17.06 -0.36
N ASP A 132 0.97 -18.37 -0.63
CA ASP A 132 1.67 -18.87 -1.82
C ASP A 132 1.03 -18.46 -3.14
N SER A 133 -0.28 -18.19 -3.17
CA SER A 133 -1.01 -17.80 -4.37
C SER A 133 -0.43 -16.58 -5.11
N GLY A 134 0.20 -15.66 -4.38
CA GLY A 134 0.86 -14.47 -4.92
C GLY A 134 2.36 -14.63 -5.17
N HIS A 135 2.97 -15.75 -4.77
CA HIS A 135 4.42 -15.93 -4.83
C HIS A 135 4.92 -16.07 -6.29
N PRO A 136 6.09 -15.53 -6.69
CA PRO A 136 6.64 -15.61 -8.06
C PRO A 136 6.79 -17.02 -8.66
N ARG A 137 6.79 -18.04 -7.80
CA ARG A 137 6.77 -19.46 -8.19
C ARG A 137 5.47 -19.83 -8.90
N TYR A 138 4.35 -19.27 -8.46
CA TYR A 138 2.99 -19.61 -8.91
C TYR A 138 2.30 -18.45 -9.65
N ASN A 139 2.76 -17.22 -9.44
CA ASN A 139 2.26 -16.02 -10.11
C ASN A 139 3.37 -15.38 -10.94
N ARG A 140 3.25 -15.46 -12.27
CA ARG A 140 4.25 -14.89 -13.20
C ARG A 140 4.04 -13.40 -13.47
N LEU A 141 2.96 -12.83 -12.95
CA LEU A 141 2.64 -11.41 -13.05
C LEU A 141 3.06 -10.62 -11.80
N TRP A 142 3.68 -11.30 -10.81
CA TRP A 142 4.23 -10.67 -9.61
C TRP A 142 5.23 -9.56 -9.96
#